data_AF-K6ZJ37-F1
#
_entry.id   AF-K6ZJ37-F1
#
_cell.length_a   1.000
_cell.length_b   1.000
_cell.length_c   1.000
_cell.angle_alpha   90.00
_cell.angle_beta   90.00
_cell.angle_gamma   90.00
#
_symmetry.space_group_name_H-M   'P 1'
#
loop_
_entity.id
_entity.type
_entity.pdbx_description
1 polymer ?
#
loop_
_entity_poly.entity_id
_entity_poly.type
_entity_poly.pdbx_seq_one_letter_code
_entity_poly.pdbx_strand_id
1 'polypeptide(L)' 'MFGQIFIFIIGVFGLIVGLQTGDCFLAFCGLITSLSGIHLIYKVKHLG' A
#
# COMPACT_ATOMS: atom_id res chain seq x y z
N MET A 1 9.36 -3.13 11.47
CA MET A 1 9.38 -2.04 10.46
C MET A 1 9.52 -2.56 9.02
N PHE A 2 10.39 -3.54 8.73
CA PHE A 2 10.62 -4.05 7.37
C PHE A 2 9.36 -4.57 6.64
N GLY A 3 8.52 -5.36 7.30
CA GLY A 3 7.31 -5.93 6.67
C GLY A 3 6.25 -4.88 6.26
N GLN A 4 6.12 -3.78 7.00
CA GLN A 4 5.17 -2.71 6.65
C GLN A 4 5.63 -1.92 5.43
N ILE A 5 6.92 -1.63 5.35
CA ILE A 5 7.54 -0.96 4.20
C ILE A 5 7.40 -1.85 2.96
N PHE A 6 7.56 -3.16 3.11
CA PHE A 6 7.35 -4.13 2.04
C PHE A 6 5.91 -4.12 1.51
N ILE A 7 4.91 -4.13 2.40
CA ILE A 7 3.48 -4.06 2.03
C ILE A 7 3.16 -2.74 1.32
N PHE A 8 3.77 -1.63 1.76
CA PHE A 8 3.60 -0.34 1.11
C PHE A 8 4.12 -0.34 -0.33
N ILE A 9 5.34 -0.86 -0.56
CA ILE A 9 5.93 -0.94 -1.90
C ILE A 9 5.08 -1.81 -2.83
N ILE A 10 4.58 -2.96 -2.35
CA ILE A 10 3.70 -3.83 -3.13
C ILE A 10 2.38 -3.12 -3.46
N GLY A 11 1.80 -2.39 -2.51
CA GLY A 11 0.57 -1.63 -2.74
C GLY A 11 0.73 -0.56 -3.83
N VAL A 12 1.85 0.19 -3.81
CA VAL A 12 2.17 1.18 -4.85
C VAL A 12 2.39 0.51 -6.21
N PHE A 13 3.08 -0.63 -6.25
CA PHE A 13 3.24 -1.39 -7.49
C PHE A 13 1.91 -1.88 -8.05
N GLY A 14 1.03 -2.43 -7.21
CA GLY A 14 -0.31 -2.86 -7.60
C GLY A 14 -1.19 -1.71 -8.10
N LEU A 15 -1.04 -0.52 -7.50
CA LEU A 15 -1.70 0.70 -7.98
C LEU A 15 -1.24 1.07 -9.40
N ILE A 16 0.07 1.11 -9.64
CA ILE A 16 0.65 1.48 -10.94
C ILE A 16 0.25 0.48 -12.02
N VAL A 17 0.38 -0.82 -11.73
CA VAL A 17 0.02 -1.90 -12.65
C VAL A 17 -1.48 -1.84 -12.98
N GLY A 18 -2.34 -1.67 -11.96
CA GLY A 18 -3.78 -1.58 -12.15
C GLY A 18 -4.20 -0.35 -12.95
N LEU A 19 -3.49 0.78 -12.78
CA LEU A 19 -3.70 1.97 -13.62
C LEU A 19 -3.29 1.71 -15.08
N GLN A 20 -2.18 0.99 -15.30
CA GLN A 20 -1.68 0.68 -16.64
C GLN A 20 -2.55 -0.31 -17.39
N THR A 21 -3.11 -1.33 -16.74
CA THR A 21 -4.03 -2.28 -17.38
C THR A 21 -5.46 -1.76 -17.51
N GLY A 22 -5.79 -0.62 -16.88
CA GLY A 22 -7.15 -0.09 -16.83
C GLY A 22 -8.06 -0.83 -15.84
N ASP A 23 -7.50 -1.73 -15.04
CA ASP A 23 -8.22 -2.47 -14.01
C ASP A 23 -8.40 -1.61 -12.76
N CYS A 24 -9.46 -0.78 -12.77
CA CYS A 24 -9.82 0.07 -11.63
C CYS A 24 -9.94 -0.71 -10.31
N PHE A 25 -10.35 -1.97 -10.35
CA PHE A 25 -10.44 -2.82 -9.15
C PHE A 25 -9.05 -3.12 -8.57
N LEU A 26 -8.09 -3.45 -9.43
CA LEU A 26 -6.71 -3.72 -9.02
C LEU A 26 -6.04 -2.43 -8.52
N ALA A 27 -6.26 -1.31 -9.21
CA ALA A 27 -5.77 0.00 -8.81
C ALA A 27 -6.30 0.42 -7.43
N PHE A 28 -7.62 0.26 -7.20
CA PHE A 28 -8.23 0.55 -5.91
C PHE A 28 -7.68 -0.34 -4.79
N CYS A 29 -7.48 -1.64 -5.07
CA CYS A 29 -6.90 -2.56 -4.12
C CYS A 29 -5.47 -2.14 -3.74
N GLY A 30 -4.64 -1.78 -4.72
CA GLY A 30 -3.29 -1.24 -4.50
C GLY A 30 -3.29 0.05 -3.66
N LEU A 31 -4.26 0.95 -3.90
CA LEU A 31 -4.46 2.18 -3.12
C LEU A 31 -4.74 1.87 -1.65
N ILE A 32 -5.69 0.96 -1.37
CA ILE A 32 -6.06 0.56 -0.02
C ILE A 32 -4.89 -0.11 0.71
N THR A 33 -4.15 -0.99 0.02
CA THR A 33 -2.96 -1.65 0.58
C THR A 33 -1.86 -0.64 0.93
N SER A 34 -1.63 0.34 0.06
CA SER A 34 -0.69 1.46 0.29
C SER A 34 -1.07 2.29 1.53
N LEU A 35 -2.34 2.72 1.63
CA LEU A 35 -2.86 3.47 2.78
C LEU A 35 -2.76 2.70 4.09
N SER A 36 -3.08 1.40 4.06
CA SER A 36 -2.96 0.50 5.22
C SER A 36 -1.50 0.40 5.69
N GLY A 37 -0.55 0.27 4.76
CA GLY A 37 0.88 0.27 5.06
C GLY A 37 1.33 1.53 5.79
N ILE A 38 0.94 2.71 5.29
CA ILE A 38 1.25 4.01 5.93
C ILE A 38 0.62 4.08 7.32
N HIS A 39 -0.66 3.73 7.46
CA HIS A 39 -1.37 3.78 8.73
C HIS A 39 -0.70 2.89 9.79
N LEU A 40 -0.28 1.68 9.40
CA LEU A 40 0.42 0.76 10.29
C LEU A 40 1.78 1.32 10.74
N ILE A 41 2.53 1.96 9.83
CA ILE A 41 3.82 2.59 10.16
C ILE A 41 3.63 3.74 11.17
N TYR A 42 2.64 4.59 10.95
CA TYR A 42 2.31 5.69 11.87
C TYR A 42 1.87 5.17 13.24
N LYS A 43 1.02 4.13 13.27
CA LYS A 43 0.54 3.56 14.53
C LYS A 43 1.67 2.92 15.35
N VAL A 44 2.60 2.23 14.70
CA VAL A 44 3.78 1.64 15.38
C VAL A 44 4.72 2.74 15.90
N LYS A 45 4.88 3.85 15.16
CA LYS A 45 5.73 4.96 15.58
C LYS A 45 5.13 5.78 16.74
N HIS A 46 3.81 5.77 16.93
CA HIS A 46 3.16 6.48 18.04
C HIS A 46 3.12 5.66 19.35
N LEU A 47 3.38 4.36 19.30
CA LEU A 47 3.31 3.44 20.44
C LEU A 47 4.68 3.02 21.00
N GLY A 48 5.78 3.41 20.36
CA GLY A 48 7.16 3.17 20.80
C GLY A 48 7.89 4.47 21.08
#